data_AF-A0AAD3DXJ8-F1
#
_entry.id   AF-A0AAD3DXJ8-F1
#
_cell.length_a   1.000
_cell.length_b   1.000
_cell.length_c   1.000
_cell.angle_alpha   90.00
_cell.angle_beta   90.00
_cell.angle_gamma   90.00
#
_symmetry.space_group_name_H-M   'P 1'
#
loop_
_entity.id
_entity.type
_entity.pdbx_description
1 polymer ?
#
loop_
_entity_poly.entity_id
_entity_poly.type
_entity_poly.pdbx_seq_one_letter_code
_entity_poly.pdbx_strand_id
1 'polypeptide(L)'
;LVWVAAGQGEAGLWDIVSGRCRQVLRCLGPLEAEAAAAATLPAALSPHTWPPPPPALPQPPQPGLAGLEGAGGRGSQRGDVAGGAGGAGAGAGRGAGGGGGGPAGSGSLGVEAISQPQPRTAGARCLLPLPGGALLWGGSDAAVRYWDASRPEGSYAVCGPLWPGDSLSDGTSLSGLSVPEYRYKYRARAVGDVAVCEELCLLDTSGTRLTESCHELRGRVRVNDQAHADAVTALAVADPPGSSRLLLSASRDGVIKAWK
;
A
#
# COMPACT_ATOMS: atom_id res chain seq x y z
N LEU A 1 12.72 -19.50 0.06
CA LEU A 1 11.33 -19.01 0.00
C LEU A 1 11.34 -17.52 0.32
N VAL A 2 10.51 -16.71 -0.33
CA VAL A 2 10.40 -15.26 -0.08
C VAL A 2 8.95 -14.83 -0.09
N TRP A 3 8.57 -14.01 0.89
CA TRP A 3 7.27 -13.36 0.92
C TRP A 3 7.28 -12.10 0.05
N VAL A 4 6.25 -11.94 -0.78
CA VAL A 4 6.10 -10.81 -1.70
C VAL A 4 4.68 -10.25 -1.57
N ALA A 5 4.57 -8.95 -1.34
CA ALA A 5 3.28 -8.26 -1.41
C ALA A 5 2.76 -8.29 -2.85
N ALA A 6 1.55 -8.81 -3.06
CA ALA A 6 0.95 -8.98 -4.38
C ALA A 6 -0.11 -7.90 -4.71
N GLY A 7 -0.33 -6.95 -3.79
CA GLY A 7 -1.38 -5.92 -3.90
C GLY A 7 -2.76 -6.44 -3.50
N GLN A 8 -3.76 -5.56 -3.47
CA GLN A 8 -5.16 -5.91 -3.17
C GLN A 8 -5.35 -6.73 -1.88
N GLY A 9 -4.63 -6.38 -0.82
CA GLY A 9 -4.71 -7.14 0.43
C GLY A 9 -4.06 -8.52 0.38
N GLU A 10 -3.17 -8.81 -0.59
CA GLU A 10 -2.51 -10.12 -0.74
C GLU A 10 -0.99 -10.11 -0.54
N ALA A 11 -0.46 -11.22 -0.03
CA ALA A 11 0.96 -11.56 -0.04
C ALA A 11 1.16 -13.03 -0.42
N GLY A 12 2.14 -13.31 -1.28
CA GLY A 12 2.49 -14.66 -1.72
C GLY A 12 3.83 -15.13 -1.16
N LEU A 13 3.94 -16.41 -0.82
CA LEU A 13 5.19 -17.09 -0.48
C LEU A 13 5.72 -17.79 -1.73
N TRP A 14 6.86 -17.33 -2.24
CA TRP A 14 7.43 -17.80 -3.49
C TRP A 14 8.66 -18.65 -3.26
N ASP A 15 8.72 -19.77 -3.96
CA ASP A 15 9.93 -20.52 -4.17
C ASP A 15 10.69 -19.94 -5.37
N ILE A 16 11.75 -19.19 -5.08
CA ILE A 16 12.55 -18.51 -6.10
C ILE A 16 13.21 -19.51 -7.06
N VAL A 17 13.56 -20.71 -6.58
CA VAL A 17 14.25 -21.70 -7.40
C VAL A 17 13.31 -22.27 -8.45
N SER A 18 12.07 -22.60 -8.06
CA SER A 18 11.08 -23.15 -8.98
C SER A 18 10.20 -22.10 -9.66
N GLY A 19 10.26 -20.83 -9.22
CA GLY A 19 9.38 -19.75 -9.66
C GLY A 19 7.91 -19.95 -9.26
N ARG A 20 7.62 -20.84 -8.31
CA ARG A 20 6.24 -21.20 -7.93
C ARG A 20 5.79 -20.51 -6.66
N CYS A 21 4.55 -20.03 -6.67
CA CYS A 21 3.86 -19.62 -5.46
C CYS A 21 3.49 -20.89 -4.67
N ARG A 22 3.85 -20.93 -3.38
CA ARG A 22 3.54 -22.04 -2.47
C ARG A 22 2.33 -21.73 -1.60
N GLN A 23 2.13 -20.45 -1.29
CA GLN A 23 1.07 -20.01 -0.41
C GLN A 23 0.68 -18.57 -0.69
N VAL A 24 -0.59 -18.24 -0.44
CA VAL A 24 -1.11 -16.87 -0.46
C VAL A 24 -1.79 -16.56 0.87
N LEU A 25 -1.52 -15.37 1.40
CA LEU A 25 -2.25 -14.76 2.51
C LEU A 25 -3.06 -13.60 1.94
N ARG A 26 -4.32 -13.49 2.34
CA ARG A 26 -5.26 -12.50 1.79
C ARG A 26 -6.13 -11.89 2.88
N CYS A 27 -6.22 -10.58 2.90
CA CYS A 27 -7.15 -9.82 3.73
C CYS A 27 -8.32 -9.38 2.82
N LEU A 28 -9.55 -9.70 3.20
CA LEU A 28 -10.76 -9.38 2.46
C LEU A 28 -11.62 -8.43 3.28
N GLY A 29 -11.89 -7.25 2.73
CA GLY A 29 -12.86 -6.32 3.31
C GLY A 29 -14.30 -6.86 3.22
N PRO A 30 -15.28 -6.22 3.86
CA PRO A 30 -16.68 -6.69 3.92
C PRO A 30 -17.29 -7.05 2.56
N LEU A 31 -17.22 -6.11 1.61
CA LEU A 31 -17.73 -6.32 0.25
C LEU A 31 -17.00 -7.47 -0.47
N GLU A 32 -15.70 -7.58 -0.26
CA GLU A 32 -14.88 -8.61 -0.90
C GLU A 32 -15.09 -9.98 -0.25
N ALA A 33 -15.33 -10.03 1.06
CA ALA A 33 -15.58 -11.25 1.81
C ALA A 33 -16.94 -11.86 1.43
N GLU A 34 -17.96 -11.01 1.23
CA GLU A 34 -19.25 -11.42 0.66
C GLU A 34 -19.07 -11.96 -0.77
N ALA A 35 -18.34 -11.24 -1.63
CA ALA A 35 -18.08 -11.65 -3.01
C ALA A 35 -17.16 -12.89 -3.13
N ALA A 36 -16.24 -13.09 -2.18
CA ALA A 36 -15.28 -14.20 -2.18
C ALA A 36 -15.92 -15.58 -2.03
N ALA A 37 -17.21 -15.65 -1.71
CA ALA A 37 -18.01 -16.87 -1.85
C ALA A 37 -17.95 -17.43 -3.30
N ALA A 38 -17.70 -16.59 -4.30
CA ALA A 38 -17.64 -16.95 -5.72
C ALA A 38 -16.26 -17.47 -6.21
N ALA A 39 -15.36 -17.88 -5.31
CA ALA A 39 -14.07 -18.53 -5.64
C ALA A 39 -13.12 -17.71 -6.55
N THR A 40 -12.99 -16.41 -6.30
CA THR A 40 -12.08 -15.53 -7.05
C THR A 40 -10.62 -16.00 -6.93
N LEU A 41 -9.89 -16.02 -8.06
CA LEU A 41 -8.46 -16.33 -8.11
C LEU A 41 -7.67 -15.24 -7.36
N PRO A 42 -6.71 -15.59 -6.48
CA PRO A 42 -5.84 -14.59 -5.86
C PRO A 42 -5.01 -13.80 -6.89
N ALA A 43 -4.81 -12.51 -6.64
CA ALA A 43 -3.92 -11.65 -7.41
C ALA A 43 -2.49 -12.21 -7.49
N ALA A 44 -1.99 -12.79 -6.40
CA ALA A 44 -0.68 -13.45 -6.36
C ALA A 44 -0.56 -14.62 -7.36
N LEU A 45 -1.67 -15.22 -7.78
CA LEU A 45 -1.72 -16.32 -8.75
C LEU A 45 -2.20 -15.88 -10.13
N SER A 46 -2.62 -14.62 -10.25
CA SER A 46 -3.10 -14.08 -11.50
C SER A 46 -1.91 -13.81 -12.42
N PRO A 47 -1.98 -14.19 -13.71
CA PRO A 47 -0.93 -13.84 -14.66
C PRO A 47 -0.83 -12.31 -14.71
N HIS A 48 0.32 -11.78 -14.30
CA HIS A 48 0.57 -10.35 -14.38
C HIS A 48 0.60 -9.94 -15.85
N THR A 49 -0.41 -9.20 -16.30
CA THR A 49 -0.35 -8.48 -17.57
C THR A 49 0.51 -7.25 -17.35
N TRP A 50 1.80 -7.34 -17.68
CA TRP A 50 2.62 -6.15 -17.81
C TRP A 50 1.96 -5.26 -18.88
N PRO A 51 1.65 -3.98 -18.60
CA PRO A 51 1.16 -3.09 -19.65
C PRO A 51 2.20 -3.11 -20.78
N PRO A 52 1.80 -3.22 -22.05
CA PRO A 52 2.75 -3.20 -23.15
C PRO A 52 3.63 -1.94 -23.01
N PRO A 53 4.93 -2.02 -23.30
CA PRO A 53 5.79 -0.85 -23.26
C PRO A 53 5.13 0.27 -24.07
N PRO A 54 5.20 1.53 -23.60
CA PRO A 54 4.64 2.64 -24.35
C PRO A 54 5.19 2.60 -25.78
N PRO A 55 4.36 2.89 -26.80
CA PRO A 55 4.83 2.90 -28.18
C PRO A 55 6.07 3.79 -28.26
N ALA A 56 7.13 3.27 -28.89
CA ALA A 56 8.37 4.01 -29.07
C ALA A 56 8.02 5.38 -29.66
N LEU A 57 8.46 6.46 -29.00
CA LEU A 57 8.33 7.80 -29.54
C LEU A 57 8.93 7.81 -30.95
N PRO A 58 8.31 8.50 -31.93
CA PRO A 58 8.87 8.61 -33.27
C PRO A 58 10.32 9.07 -33.17
N GLN A 59 11.26 8.25 -33.64
CA GLN A 59 12.64 8.70 -33.70
C GLN A 59 12.69 9.92 -34.64
N PRO A 60 13.34 11.03 -34.23
CA PRO A 60 13.54 12.15 -35.14
C PRO A 60 14.28 11.65 -36.38
N PRO A 61 13.95 12.19 -37.57
CA PRO A 61 14.59 11.75 -38.81
C PRO A 61 16.10 11.93 -38.67
N GLN A 62 16.83 10.81 -38.77
CA GLN A 62 18.29 10.82 -38.92
C GLN A 62 18.60 11.62 -40.20
N PRO A 63 19.38 12.71 -40.12
CA PRO A 63 19.79 13.41 -41.33
C PRO A 63 20.64 12.45 -42.17
N GLY A 64 20.11 12.10 -43.35
CA GLY A 64 20.78 11.22 -44.29
C GLY A 64 22.11 11.83 -44.75
N LEU A 65 23.21 11.14 -44.46
CA LEU A 65 24.49 11.34 -45.12
C LEU A 65 24.40 10.77 -46.53
N ALA A 66 23.86 11.58 -47.46
CA ALA A 66 24.01 11.36 -48.89
C ALA A 66 25.17 12.24 -49.39
N GLY A 67 26.26 11.57 -49.76
CA GLY A 67 27.33 11.94 -50.69
C GLY A 67 27.65 13.43 -50.92
N LEU A 68 28.81 13.85 -50.42
CA LEU A 68 29.68 14.80 -51.11
C LEU A 68 31.08 14.20 -51.19
N GLU A 69 31.39 13.60 -52.33
CA GLU A 69 32.75 13.34 -52.76
C GLU A 69 33.46 14.67 -53.06
N GLY A 70 34.64 14.84 -52.46
CA GLY A 70 35.83 15.42 -53.09
C GLY A 70 35.88 16.93 -53.38
N ALA A 71 36.64 17.67 -52.57
CA ALA A 71 37.80 18.46 -53.04
C ALA A 71 38.49 19.16 -51.86
N GLY A 72 39.82 19.06 -51.83
CA GLY A 72 40.66 19.53 -50.73
C GLY A 72 40.81 21.05 -50.60
N GLY A 73 41.38 21.48 -49.48
CA GLY A 73 41.78 22.86 -49.25
C GLY A 73 42.35 23.07 -47.85
N ARG A 74 43.59 23.55 -47.80
CA ARG A 74 44.41 23.82 -46.61
C ARG A 74 43.93 25.04 -45.81
N GLY A 75 44.38 25.12 -44.55
CA GLY A 75 44.55 26.38 -43.78
C GLY A 75 43.68 26.40 -42.51
N SER A 76 44.22 26.27 -41.30
CA SER A 76 45.02 27.24 -40.52
C SER A 76 44.18 28.24 -39.70
N GLN A 77 44.39 28.17 -38.38
CA GLN A 77 44.41 29.24 -37.38
C GLN A 77 43.13 29.84 -36.78
N ARG A 78 43.08 29.70 -35.43
CA ARG A 78 42.93 30.72 -34.35
C ARG A 78 41.70 31.64 -34.26
N GLY A 79 41.33 31.88 -33.00
CA GLY A 79 40.53 33.01 -32.49
C GLY A 79 39.31 32.52 -31.73
N ASP A 80 39.34 32.28 -30.42
CA ASP A 80 39.29 33.23 -29.29
C ASP A 80 38.17 34.29 -29.33
N VAL A 81 37.70 34.58 -28.10
CA VAL A 81 36.93 35.75 -27.61
C VAL A 81 35.44 35.55 -27.37
N ALA A 82 35.17 35.16 -26.13
CA ALA A 82 34.46 35.92 -25.08
C ALA A 82 33.14 36.66 -25.37
N GLY A 83 32.25 36.54 -24.38
CA GLY A 83 31.65 37.71 -23.75
C GLY A 83 30.14 37.82 -23.88
N GLY A 84 29.49 38.16 -22.77
CA GLY A 84 28.18 38.82 -22.82
C GLY A 84 27.16 38.28 -21.84
N ALA A 85 27.29 38.70 -20.58
CA ALA A 85 26.20 38.72 -19.63
C ALA A 85 25.13 39.76 -20.02
N GLY A 86 23.91 39.58 -19.51
CA GLY A 86 23.00 40.70 -19.23
C GLY A 86 21.57 40.49 -19.72
N GLY A 87 20.61 40.76 -18.82
CA GLY A 87 19.27 41.15 -19.25
C GLY A 87 18.14 40.58 -18.40
N ALA A 88 17.93 41.15 -17.21
CA ALA A 88 16.64 41.11 -16.54
C ALA A 88 15.59 41.86 -17.37
N GLY A 89 14.37 41.34 -17.43
CA GLY A 89 13.23 42.00 -18.07
C GLY A 89 11.92 41.52 -17.45
N ALA A 90 11.43 42.28 -16.47
CA ALA A 90 10.09 42.16 -15.94
C ALA A 90 9.07 42.65 -16.97
N GLY A 91 7.96 41.93 -17.12
CA GLY A 91 6.84 42.33 -17.97
C GLY A 91 5.54 41.75 -17.43
N ALA A 92 4.83 42.55 -16.63
CA ALA A 92 3.46 42.28 -16.23
C ALA A 92 2.52 42.53 -17.42
N GLY A 93 1.65 41.56 -17.71
CA GLY A 93 0.60 41.69 -18.72
C GLY A 93 -0.63 40.90 -18.29
N ARG A 94 -1.64 41.60 -17.75
CA ARG A 94 -2.98 41.09 -17.52
C ARG A 94 -3.69 40.90 -18.86
N GLY A 95 -4.31 39.75 -19.05
CA GLY A 95 -5.27 39.48 -20.14
C GLY A 95 -6.26 38.41 -19.70
N ALA A 96 -7.49 38.81 -19.40
CA ALA A 96 -8.62 37.93 -19.15
C ALA A 96 -9.23 37.47 -20.48
N GLY A 97 -9.65 36.21 -20.55
CA GLY A 97 -10.42 35.70 -21.69
C GLY A 97 -10.80 34.22 -21.59
N GLY A 98 -12.07 33.96 -21.25
CA GLY A 98 -12.93 32.99 -21.93
C GLY A 98 -12.73 31.49 -21.67
N GLY A 99 -13.75 30.89 -21.04
CA GLY A 99 -13.82 29.48 -20.67
C GLY A 99 -13.81 28.45 -21.81
N GLY A 100 -13.33 27.26 -21.46
CA GLY A 100 -13.44 26.01 -22.21
C GLY A 100 -13.11 24.85 -21.25
N GLY A 101 -14.08 23.96 -21.03
CA GLY A 101 -14.07 22.99 -19.93
C GLY A 101 -13.07 21.84 -20.05
N GLY A 102 -12.65 21.36 -18.88
CA GLY A 102 -11.97 20.08 -18.65
C GLY A 102 -11.64 19.92 -17.16
N PRO A 103 -11.93 18.77 -16.51
CA PRO A 103 -11.63 18.60 -15.09
C PRO A 103 -10.21 18.08 -14.94
N ALA A 104 -9.27 18.95 -14.56
CA ALA A 104 -7.97 18.50 -14.06
C ALA A 104 -7.30 19.56 -13.17
N GLY A 105 -7.14 19.18 -11.90
CA GLY A 105 -5.88 19.38 -11.19
C GLY A 105 -5.49 20.81 -10.82
N SER A 106 -5.97 21.28 -9.68
CA SER A 106 -5.12 22.03 -8.75
C SER A 106 -5.60 21.78 -7.32
N GLY A 107 -5.45 20.52 -6.88
CA GLY A 107 -5.60 20.18 -5.47
C GLY A 107 -4.57 20.97 -4.67
N SER A 108 -5.04 21.80 -3.75
CA SER A 108 -4.21 22.68 -2.93
C SER A 108 -3.08 21.91 -2.26
N LEU A 109 -1.84 22.27 -2.54
CA LEU A 109 -0.65 21.85 -1.80
C LEU A 109 -0.60 22.59 -0.44
N GLY A 110 -1.70 22.57 0.31
CA GLY A 110 -1.81 23.14 1.64
C GLY A 110 -1.31 22.16 2.71
N VAL A 111 -0.85 22.67 3.85
CA VAL A 111 -0.42 21.86 5.00
C VAL A 111 -1.54 20.90 5.47
N GLU A 112 -2.81 21.27 5.29
CA GLU A 112 -3.95 20.38 5.58
C GLU A 112 -3.99 19.12 4.69
N ALA A 113 -3.53 19.20 3.44
CA ALA A 113 -3.42 18.01 2.57
C ALA A 113 -2.29 17.06 2.99
N ILE A 114 -1.32 17.54 3.79
CA ILE A 114 -0.29 16.72 4.45
C ILE A 114 -0.86 16.07 5.72
N SER A 115 -1.78 16.75 6.40
CA SER A 115 -2.38 16.26 7.66
C SER A 115 -3.38 15.13 7.46
N GLN A 116 -3.97 14.99 6.26
CA GLN A 116 -4.85 13.88 5.94
C GLN A 116 -4.06 12.71 5.33
N PRO A 117 -4.28 11.45 5.77
CA PRO A 117 -3.63 10.30 5.19
C PRO A 117 -4.05 10.16 3.72
N GLN A 118 -3.08 10.22 2.80
CA GLN A 118 -3.37 10.14 1.37
C GLN A 118 -3.97 8.76 1.01
N PRO A 119 -5.03 8.71 0.16
CA PRO A 119 -5.62 7.46 -0.29
C PRO A 119 -4.58 6.57 -0.96
N ARG A 120 -4.51 5.30 -0.55
CA ARG A 120 -3.58 4.31 -1.13
C ARG A 120 -4.29 3.01 -1.43
N THR A 121 -3.73 2.27 -2.39
CA THR A 121 -4.14 0.89 -2.67
C THR A 121 -4.04 0.06 -1.40
N ALA A 122 -5.12 -0.64 -1.07
CA ALA A 122 -5.15 -1.58 0.04
C ALA A 122 -4.09 -2.68 -0.16
N GLY A 123 -3.42 -3.08 0.92
CA GLY A 123 -2.40 -4.12 0.84
C GLY A 123 -1.35 -4.08 1.94
N ALA A 124 -0.44 -5.04 1.86
CA ALA A 124 0.78 -5.06 2.66
C ALA A 124 1.69 -3.90 2.27
N ARG A 125 2.18 -3.19 3.27
CA ARG A 125 3.19 -2.12 3.14
C ARG A 125 4.55 -2.56 3.68
N CYS A 126 4.55 -3.46 4.65
CA CYS A 126 5.74 -4.16 5.10
C CYS A 126 5.40 -5.60 5.51
N LEU A 127 6.37 -6.48 5.32
CA LEU A 127 6.29 -7.90 5.63
C LEU A 127 7.53 -8.27 6.44
N LEU A 128 7.35 -8.95 7.57
CA LEU A 128 8.43 -9.40 8.43
C LEU A 128 8.29 -10.90 8.68
N PRO A 129 9.00 -11.75 7.91
CA PRO A 129 9.04 -13.18 8.14
C PRO A 129 9.65 -13.48 9.50
N LEU A 130 9.05 -14.41 10.24
CA LEU A 130 9.52 -14.83 11.56
C LEU A 130 10.18 -16.22 11.49
N PRO A 131 11.09 -16.54 12.43
CA PRO A 131 11.53 -17.91 12.64
C PRO A 131 10.32 -18.82 12.86
N GLY A 132 10.31 -20.00 12.22
CA GLY A 132 9.18 -20.94 12.29
C GLY A 132 8.13 -20.78 11.19
N GLY A 133 8.30 -19.84 10.26
CA GLY A 133 7.47 -19.74 9.04
C GLY A 133 6.24 -18.84 9.18
N ALA A 134 5.99 -18.28 10.36
CA ALA A 134 4.99 -17.24 10.56
C ALA A 134 5.40 -15.92 9.89
N LEU A 135 4.43 -15.03 9.71
CA LEU A 135 4.63 -13.73 9.07
C LEU A 135 3.94 -12.62 9.88
N LEU A 136 4.66 -11.53 10.12
CA LEU A 136 4.04 -10.27 10.50
C LEU A 136 3.80 -9.40 9.27
N TRP A 137 2.62 -8.79 9.22
CA TRP A 137 2.15 -7.97 8.12
C TRP A 137 1.75 -6.60 8.66
N GLY A 138 2.35 -5.52 8.12
CA GLY A 138 1.88 -4.15 8.34
C GLY A 138 1.15 -3.63 7.11
N GLY A 139 -0.09 -3.16 7.28
CA GLY A 139 -0.99 -2.83 6.19
C GLY A 139 -1.20 -1.33 5.93
N SER A 140 -1.78 -1.03 4.76
CA SER A 140 -2.33 0.29 4.43
C SER A 140 -3.49 0.72 5.34
N ASP A 141 -4.11 -0.25 6.01
CA ASP A 141 -5.23 -0.10 6.93
C ASP A 141 -4.78 0.12 8.38
N ALA A 142 -3.55 0.58 8.61
CA ALA A 142 -2.96 0.81 9.94
C ALA A 142 -2.87 -0.42 10.87
N ALA A 143 -3.22 -1.61 10.37
CA ALA A 143 -3.20 -2.83 11.14
C ALA A 143 -1.85 -3.55 11.04
N VAL A 144 -1.50 -4.21 12.14
CA VAL A 144 -0.43 -5.21 12.21
C VAL A 144 -1.07 -6.56 12.44
N ARG A 145 -0.76 -7.54 11.60
CA ARG A 145 -1.31 -8.90 11.68
C ARG A 145 -0.20 -9.91 11.86
N TYR A 146 -0.49 -10.92 12.67
CA TYR A 146 0.28 -12.15 12.75
C TYR A 146 -0.43 -13.23 11.94
N TRP A 147 0.32 -13.85 11.04
CA TRP A 147 -0.14 -14.96 10.21
C TRP A 147 0.65 -16.22 10.55
N ASP A 148 -0.06 -17.24 11.03
CA ASP A 148 0.45 -18.61 11.08
C ASP A 148 -0.02 -19.33 9.82
N ALA A 149 0.87 -19.38 8.84
CA ALA A 149 0.68 -20.04 7.56
C ALA A 149 0.30 -21.52 7.68
N SER A 150 0.77 -22.19 8.74
CA SER A 150 0.52 -23.63 8.96
C SER A 150 -0.79 -23.90 9.69
N ARG A 151 -1.23 -22.93 10.50
CA ARG A 151 -2.43 -23.00 11.34
C ARG A 151 -3.19 -21.68 11.23
N PRO A 152 -4.03 -21.49 10.20
CA PRO A 152 -4.72 -20.22 9.96
C PRO A 152 -5.55 -19.75 11.15
N GLU A 153 -6.07 -20.67 11.96
CA GLU A 153 -6.76 -20.39 13.23
C GLU A 153 -5.88 -19.75 14.31
N GLY A 154 -4.56 -19.89 14.20
CA GLY A 154 -3.57 -19.21 15.04
C GLY A 154 -3.17 -17.82 14.53
N SER A 155 -3.77 -17.35 13.42
CA SER A 155 -3.57 -16.00 12.91
C SER A 155 -4.46 -15.01 13.64
N TYR A 156 -3.97 -13.79 13.87
CA TYR A 156 -4.71 -12.75 14.58
C TYR A 156 -4.19 -11.34 14.27
N ALA A 157 -5.05 -10.34 14.44
CA ALA A 157 -4.65 -8.94 14.44
C ALA A 157 -3.94 -8.59 15.76
N VAL A 158 -2.73 -8.04 15.67
CA VAL A 158 -1.96 -7.54 16.82
C VAL A 158 -2.49 -6.17 17.25
N CYS A 159 -2.68 -5.29 16.28
CA CYS A 159 -3.31 -3.97 16.43
C CYS A 159 -3.94 -3.55 15.10
N GLY A 160 -4.86 -2.59 15.13
CA GLY A 160 -5.47 -2.07 13.91
C GLY A 160 -6.88 -1.53 14.15
N PRO A 161 -7.43 -0.80 13.18
CA PRO A 161 -8.81 -0.33 13.23
C PRO A 161 -9.77 -1.52 13.38
N LEU A 162 -10.78 -1.38 14.24
CA LEU A 162 -11.76 -2.43 14.45
C LEU A 162 -12.61 -2.69 13.21
N TRP A 163 -12.81 -1.67 12.40
CA TRP A 163 -13.54 -1.77 11.14
C TRP A 163 -12.96 -0.88 10.05
N PRO A 164 -13.21 -1.20 8.78
CA PRO A 164 -12.83 -0.34 7.67
C PRO A 164 -13.44 1.06 7.84
N GLY A 165 -12.60 2.09 7.76
CA GLY A 165 -13.05 3.47 7.93
C GLY A 165 -13.32 3.88 9.38
N ASP A 166 -12.80 3.15 10.38
CA ASP A 166 -12.82 3.57 11.78
C ASP A 166 -11.90 4.79 12.01
N SER A 167 -12.35 5.96 11.55
CA SER A 167 -11.85 7.24 12.04
C SER A 167 -12.76 7.65 13.20
N LEU A 168 -12.48 7.14 14.40
CA LEU A 168 -13.05 7.65 15.67
C LEU A 168 -12.88 9.17 15.84
N SER A 169 -12.12 9.84 14.96
CA SER A 169 -11.95 11.28 14.88
C SER A 169 -13.10 12.04 14.18
N ASP A 170 -14.02 11.39 13.46
CA ASP A 170 -15.13 12.11 12.83
C ASP A 170 -16.32 12.17 13.80
N GLY A 171 -16.46 13.31 14.47
CA GLY A 171 -17.33 13.55 15.63
C GLY A 171 -18.84 13.49 15.38
N THR A 172 -19.35 12.56 14.57
CA THR A 172 -20.78 12.26 14.41
C THR A 172 -21.31 11.43 15.58
N SER A 173 -21.07 11.91 16.80
CA SER A 173 -21.78 11.52 18.02
C SER A 173 -23.14 12.21 18.08
N LEU A 174 -24.10 11.83 17.22
CA LEU A 174 -25.47 12.36 17.30
C LEU A 174 -26.59 11.32 17.24
N SER A 175 -26.29 10.02 17.25
CA SER A 175 -27.27 8.97 17.51
C SER A 175 -26.55 7.77 18.09
N GLY A 176 -27.16 7.07 19.05
CA GLY A 176 -26.51 6.12 19.96
C GLY A 176 -25.50 5.17 19.33
N LEU A 177 -24.50 4.77 20.13
CA LEU A 177 -23.40 3.84 19.81
C LEU A 177 -23.88 2.55 19.13
N SER A 178 -24.17 2.60 17.83
CA SER A 178 -24.32 1.44 16.97
C SER A 178 -22.93 1.12 16.45
N VAL A 179 -22.18 0.34 17.23
CA VAL A 179 -20.94 -0.27 16.74
C VAL A 179 -21.37 -1.32 15.72
N PRO A 180 -21.06 -1.18 14.43
CA PRO A 180 -21.32 -2.25 13.48
C PRO A 180 -20.48 -3.46 13.91
N GLU A 181 -21.10 -4.63 14.06
CA GLU A 181 -20.39 -5.83 14.51
C GLU A 181 -19.64 -6.43 13.32
N TYR A 182 -18.45 -5.90 13.05
CA TYR A 182 -17.51 -6.53 12.14
C TYR A 182 -16.84 -7.71 12.83
N ARG A 183 -16.93 -8.88 12.20
CA ARG A 183 -16.32 -10.12 12.69
C ARG A 183 -15.24 -10.59 11.73
N TYR A 184 -14.04 -10.74 12.25
CA TYR A 184 -12.94 -11.35 11.49
C TYR A 184 -13.00 -12.87 11.61
N LYS A 185 -12.97 -13.55 10.47
CA LYS A 185 -12.90 -15.01 10.39
C LYS A 185 -11.71 -15.40 9.53
N TYR A 186 -10.90 -16.33 10.03
CA TYR A 186 -9.80 -16.91 9.28
C TYR A 186 -10.25 -18.20 8.61
N ARG A 187 -9.87 -18.38 7.34
CA ARG A 187 -10.22 -19.55 6.53
C ARG A 187 -9.00 -20.03 5.76
N ALA A 188 -8.83 -21.35 5.71
CA ALA A 188 -7.93 -22.02 4.79
C ALA A 188 -8.71 -22.53 3.58
N ARG A 189 -8.15 -22.38 2.38
CA ARG A 189 -8.57 -23.11 1.17
C ARG A 189 -7.37 -23.41 0.28
N ALA A 190 -7.59 -24.16 -0.79
CA ALA A 190 -6.57 -24.41 -1.80
C ALA A 190 -7.04 -23.91 -3.17
N VAL A 191 -6.10 -23.45 -3.98
CA VAL A 191 -6.30 -23.14 -5.39
C VAL A 191 -5.23 -23.91 -6.17
N GLY A 192 -5.63 -25.01 -6.81
CA GLY A 192 -4.67 -25.97 -7.35
C GLY A 192 -3.82 -26.58 -6.23
N ASP A 193 -2.50 -26.49 -6.35
CA ASP A 193 -1.52 -26.93 -5.34
C ASP A 193 -1.09 -25.81 -4.36
N VAL A 194 -1.68 -24.61 -4.48
CA VAL A 194 -1.34 -23.46 -3.64
C VAL A 194 -2.28 -23.36 -2.45
N ALA A 195 -1.70 -23.29 -1.25
CA ALA A 195 -2.46 -23.01 -0.03
C ALA A 195 -2.86 -21.52 0.03
N VAL A 196 -4.10 -21.23 0.39
CA VAL A 196 -4.61 -19.86 0.52
C VAL A 196 -5.22 -19.68 1.91
N CYS A 197 -4.69 -18.73 2.68
CA CYS A 197 -5.22 -18.33 3.98
C CYS A 197 -5.86 -16.96 3.86
N GLU A 198 -7.12 -16.85 4.28
CA GLU A 198 -7.94 -15.66 4.09
C GLU A 198 -8.43 -15.14 5.45
N GLU A 199 -8.26 -13.85 5.69
CA GLU A 199 -8.92 -13.08 6.75
C GLU A 199 -10.14 -12.43 6.13
N LEU A 200 -11.32 -12.84 6.58
CA LEU A 200 -12.61 -12.36 6.12
C LEU A 200 -13.13 -11.35 7.15
N CYS A 201 -13.17 -10.07 6.80
CA CYS A 201 -13.92 -9.08 7.56
C CYS A 201 -15.39 -9.21 7.16
N LEU A 202 -16.23 -9.77 8.03
CA LEU A 202 -17.66 -9.96 7.77
C LEU A 202 -18.46 -8.90 8.52
N LEU A 203 -19.40 -8.25 7.84
CA LEU A 203 -20.39 -7.40 8.50
C LEU A 203 -21.50 -8.29 9.07
N ASP A 204 -21.69 -8.28 10.38
CA ASP A 204 -22.85 -8.92 10.98
C ASP A 204 -24.06 -7.98 10.93
N THR A 205 -24.95 -8.25 9.97
CA THR A 205 -26.22 -7.53 9.82
C THR A 205 -27.32 -8.11 10.70
N SER A 206 -27.06 -9.24 11.38
CA SER A 206 -27.98 -9.76 12.38
C SER A 206 -27.87 -8.83 13.59
N GLY A 207 -28.89 -7.99 13.79
CA GLY A 207 -28.94 -6.94 14.82
C GLY A 207 -28.91 -7.51 16.24
N THR A 208 -27.82 -8.16 16.61
CA THR A 208 -27.59 -8.71 17.92
C THR A 208 -27.10 -7.58 18.82
N ARG A 209 -27.97 -7.27 19.78
CA ARG A 209 -27.76 -6.28 20.82
C ARG A 209 -26.48 -6.63 21.59
N LEU A 210 -25.59 -5.64 21.77
CA LEU A 210 -24.79 -5.33 22.98
C LEU A 210 -24.66 -6.43 24.06
N THR A 211 -24.35 -7.68 23.69
CA THR A 211 -24.11 -8.79 24.64
C THR A 211 -22.85 -9.57 24.31
N GLU A 212 -22.03 -9.09 23.38
CA GLU A 212 -20.60 -9.38 23.48
C GLU A 212 -20.15 -8.84 24.84
N SER A 213 -19.57 -9.71 25.65
CA SER A 213 -19.23 -9.39 27.03
C SER A 213 -18.44 -8.09 27.06
N CYS A 214 -18.77 -7.17 27.98
CA CYS A 214 -18.05 -5.88 28.11
C CYS A 214 -16.52 -6.05 28.12
N HIS A 215 -16.05 -7.25 28.50
CA HIS A 215 -14.65 -7.66 28.45
C HIS A 215 -14.09 -7.83 27.03
N GLU A 216 -14.77 -8.53 26.12
CA GLU A 216 -14.35 -8.73 24.73
C GLU A 216 -14.36 -7.43 23.94
N LEU A 217 -15.38 -6.58 24.14
CA LEU A 217 -15.42 -5.24 23.55
C LEU A 217 -14.28 -4.36 24.08
N ARG A 218 -14.01 -4.37 25.39
CA ARG A 218 -12.87 -3.64 25.97
C ARG A 218 -11.53 -4.12 25.42
N GLY A 219 -11.37 -5.42 25.20
CA GLY A 219 -10.18 -5.99 24.57
C GLY A 219 -9.98 -5.44 23.16
N ARG A 220 -11.02 -5.49 22.33
CA ARG A 220 -11.03 -4.94 20.97
C ARG A 220 -10.76 -3.44 20.93
N VAL A 221 -11.43 -2.64 21.75
CA VAL A 221 -11.20 -1.18 21.83
C VAL A 221 -9.75 -0.87 22.22
N ARG A 222 -9.14 -1.63 23.13
CA ARG A 222 -7.70 -1.46 23.42
C ARG A 222 -6.81 -1.75 22.23
N VAL A 223 -7.11 -2.80 21.44
CA VAL A 223 -6.37 -3.13 20.21
C VAL A 223 -6.51 -2.00 19.17
N ASN A 224 -7.68 -1.35 19.15
CA ASN A 224 -7.97 -0.17 18.33
C ASN A 224 -7.18 1.08 18.76
N ASP A 225 -7.20 1.40 20.05
CA ASP A 225 -6.51 2.57 20.61
C ASP A 225 -4.98 2.47 20.43
N GLN A 226 -4.47 1.24 20.30
CA GLN A 226 -3.07 0.99 19.99
C GLN A 226 -2.77 0.96 18.49
N ALA A 227 -3.76 1.05 17.59
CA ALA A 227 -3.53 1.16 16.16
C ALA A 227 -2.74 2.43 15.81
N HIS A 228 -2.03 2.38 14.68
CA HIS A 228 -1.45 3.59 14.11
C HIS A 228 -2.55 4.46 13.47
N ALA A 229 -2.28 5.74 13.26
CA ALA A 229 -3.23 6.65 12.60
C ALA A 229 -3.13 6.58 11.06
N ASP A 230 -2.05 6.00 10.53
CA ASP A 230 -1.81 5.76 9.11
C ASP A 230 -1.14 4.39 8.92
N ALA A 231 -0.84 4.04 7.67
CA ALA A 231 -0.27 2.77 7.27
C ALA A 231 1.04 2.45 8.00
N VAL A 232 1.16 1.17 8.36
CA VAL A 232 2.37 0.62 8.96
C VAL A 232 3.39 0.36 7.86
N THR A 233 4.48 1.13 7.86
CA THR A 233 5.48 1.14 6.78
C THR A 233 6.71 0.29 7.06
N ALA A 234 6.98 -0.03 8.32
CA ALA A 234 8.06 -0.93 8.69
C ALA A 234 7.72 -1.73 9.95
N LEU A 235 8.27 -2.95 10.00
CA LEU A 235 8.25 -3.83 11.15
C LEU A 235 9.67 -4.32 11.40
N ALA A 236 10.07 -4.41 12.66
CA ALA A 236 11.34 -4.99 13.06
C ALA A 236 11.19 -5.73 14.38
N VAL A 237 11.97 -6.79 14.58
CA VAL A 237 12.11 -7.37 15.91
C VAL A 237 13.43 -6.91 16.51
N ALA A 238 13.38 -6.40 17.74
CA ALA A 238 14.54 -6.02 18.52
C ALA A 238 14.72 -7.00 19.67
N ASP A 239 15.95 -7.50 19.83
CA ASP A 239 16.34 -8.42 20.90
C ASP A 239 17.42 -7.73 21.79
N PRO A 240 17.04 -6.70 22.59
CA PRO A 240 17.98 -5.97 23.42
C PRO A 240 18.59 -6.88 24.52
N PRO A 241 19.91 -6.83 24.74
CA PRO A 241 20.56 -7.61 25.80
C PRO A 241 19.93 -7.32 27.17
N GLY A 242 19.58 -8.39 27.91
CA GLY A 242 19.01 -8.26 29.26
C GLY A 242 17.55 -7.80 29.31
N SER A 243 16.84 -7.75 28.19
CA SER A 243 15.41 -7.43 28.12
C SER A 243 14.65 -8.47 27.29
N SER A 244 13.31 -8.46 27.41
CA SER A 244 12.45 -9.24 26.53
C SER A 244 12.59 -8.73 25.09
N ARG A 245 12.43 -9.66 24.14
CA ARG A 245 12.22 -9.38 22.72
C ARG A 245 11.08 -8.38 22.54
N LEU A 246 11.25 -7.45 21.62
CA LEU A 246 10.26 -6.42 21.29
C LEU A 246 9.94 -6.45 19.80
N LEU A 247 8.66 -6.33 19.46
CA LEU A 247 8.27 -5.93 18.12
C LEU A 247 8.31 -4.40 18.05
N LEU A 248 8.80 -3.86 16.94
CA LEU A 248 8.75 -2.44 16.61
C LEU A 248 7.88 -2.28 15.36
N SER A 249 6.95 -1.33 15.39
CA SER A 249 6.17 -0.94 14.21
C SER A 249 6.28 0.56 13.97
N ALA A 250 6.55 0.96 12.73
CA ALA A 250 6.66 2.35 12.32
C ALA A 250 5.55 2.68 11.33
N SER A 251 4.90 3.82 11.53
CA SER A 251 3.80 4.30 10.68
C SER A 251 4.19 5.55 9.92
N ARG A 252 3.47 5.81 8.83
CA ARG A 252 3.62 7.03 8.04
C ARG A 252 3.25 8.29 8.82
N ASP A 253 2.40 8.18 9.84
CA ASP A 253 2.09 9.28 10.76
C ASP A 253 3.32 9.76 11.58
N GLY A 254 4.48 9.10 11.44
CA GLY A 254 5.71 9.42 12.14
C GLY A 254 5.84 8.74 13.50
N VAL A 255 4.87 7.93 13.91
CA VAL A 255 4.86 7.22 15.19
C VAL A 255 5.57 5.88 15.06
N ILE A 256 6.40 5.58 16.06
CA ILE A 256 7.00 4.26 16.26
C ILE A 256 6.48 3.69 17.58
N LYS A 257 5.92 2.48 17.53
CA LYS A 257 5.42 1.76 18.70
C LYS A 257 6.30 0.53 18.98
N ALA A 258 6.52 0.26 20.25
CA ALA A 258 7.23 -0.92 20.73
C ALA A 258 6.27 -1.84 21.51
N TRP A 259 6.24 -3.11 21.14
CA TRP A 259 5.32 -4.12 21.66
C TRP A 259 6.13 -5.22 22.35
N LYS A 260 5.62 -5.70 23.48
CA LYS A 260 6.18 -6.86 24.19
C LYS A 260 5.51 -8.14 23.72
#